data_AF-A0A9D5SAT8-F1
#
_entry.id   AF-A0A9D5SAT8-F1
#
_cell.length_a   1.000
_cell.length_b   1.000
_cell.length_c   1.000
_cell.angle_alpha   90.00
_cell.angle_beta   90.00
_cell.angle_gamma   90.00
#
_symmetry.space_group_name_H-M   'P 1'
#
loop_
_entity.id
_entity.type
_entity.pdbx_description
1 polymer ?
#
loop_
_entity_poly.entity_id
_entity_poly.type
_entity_poly.pdbx_seq_one_letter_code
_entity_poly.pdbx_strand_id
1 'polypeptide(L)'
;MSTSLFQNAKKNPVSTILLLLFFGYVAYSIIDDIQTMRRATTDYDYCKALCDLVEFIGKTITWCVYFVVCYLTYIHKQYSRWILWLYYLVVVVFIIYYISAGNTLDYVFNHIGTEHLDRFPSMARSIYGAPLYFLGFSFIFMPKLIKDTIKLKKEQELTV
;
A
#
# COMPACT_ATOMS: atom_id res chain seq x y z
N MET A 1 -17.40 -8.79 19.81
CA MET A 1 -16.80 -10.12 20.03
C MET A 1 -15.37 -10.05 19.48
N SER A 2 -14.37 -9.77 20.33
CA SER A 2 -12.97 -9.65 19.89
C SER A 2 -12.34 -11.04 19.80
N THR A 3 -12.27 -11.61 18.61
CA THR A 3 -11.46 -12.82 18.38
C THR A 3 -9.99 -12.41 18.44
N SER A 4 -9.26 -12.94 19.42
CA SER A 4 -7.82 -12.70 19.53
C SER A 4 -7.12 -13.21 18.25
N LEU A 5 -6.00 -12.58 17.87
CA LEU A 5 -5.16 -13.04 16.74
C LEU A 5 -4.88 -14.55 16.79
N PHE A 6 -4.77 -15.10 18.01
CA PHE A 6 -4.61 -16.53 18.28
C PHE A 6 -5.79 -17.40 17.82
N GLN A 7 -7.03 -16.93 17.96
CA GLN A 7 -8.21 -17.66 17.48
C GLN A 7 -8.33 -17.62 15.95
N ASN A 8 -7.94 -16.51 15.32
CA ASN A 8 -7.89 -16.41 13.85
C ASN A 8 -6.78 -17.28 13.26
N ALA A 9 -5.60 -17.32 13.88
CA ALA A 9 -4.49 -18.19 13.49
C ALA A 9 -4.88 -19.68 13.52
N LYS A 10 -5.70 -20.08 14.51
CA LYS A 10 -6.16 -21.47 14.64
C LYS A 10 -7.18 -21.87 13.56
N LYS A 11 -7.94 -20.92 13.02
CA LYS A 11 -8.94 -21.17 11.95
C LYS A 11 -8.35 -21.09 10.54
N ASN A 12 -7.40 -20.18 10.29
CA ASN A 12 -6.74 -20.01 8.99
C ASN A 12 -5.23 -19.76 9.18
N PRO A 13 -4.44 -20.81 9.47
CA PRO A 13 -3.03 -20.67 9.82
C PRO A 13 -2.18 -20.15 8.64
N VAL A 14 -2.42 -20.64 7.43
CA VAL A 14 -1.67 -20.24 6.23
C VAL A 14 -1.83 -18.74 5.93
N SER A 15 -3.07 -18.23 5.91
CA SER A 15 -3.31 -16.80 5.67
C SER A 15 -2.72 -15.92 6.76
N THR A 16 -2.69 -16.39 8.01
CA THR A 16 -2.14 -15.63 9.13
C THR A 16 -0.62 -15.58 9.08
N ILE A 17 0.04 -16.69 8.73
CA ILE A 17 1.50 -16.76 8.52
C ILE A 17 1.91 -15.85 7.36
N LEU A 18 1.21 -15.89 6.23
CA LEU A 18 1.47 -15.02 5.08
C LEU A 18 1.32 -13.53 5.44
N LEU A 19 0.31 -13.18 6.24
CA LEU A 19 0.10 -11.83 6.71
C LEU A 19 1.25 -11.36 7.62
N LEU A 20 1.70 -12.20 8.55
CA LEU A 20 2.83 -11.91 9.44
C LEU A 20 4.14 -11.77 8.67
N LEU A 21 4.40 -12.64 7.69
CA LEU A 21 5.57 -12.54 6.82
C LEU A 21 5.56 -11.24 6.01
N PHE A 22 4.39 -10.85 5.50
CA PHE A 22 4.23 -9.58 4.79
C PHE A 22 4.50 -8.38 5.71
N PHE A 23 3.95 -8.34 6.93
CA PHE A 23 4.26 -7.27 7.89
C PHE A 23 5.74 -7.25 8.29
N GLY A 24 6.37 -8.41 8.46
CA GLY A 24 7.80 -8.53 8.73
C GLY A 24 8.64 -7.97 7.58
N TYR A 25 8.29 -8.30 6.33
CA TYR A 25 8.93 -7.77 5.14
C TYR A 25 8.79 -6.24 5.02
N VAL A 26 7.60 -5.71 5.28
CA VAL A 26 7.34 -4.26 5.29
C VAL A 26 8.20 -3.57 6.33
N ALA A 27 8.21 -4.07 7.57
CA ALA A 27 9.01 -3.48 8.65
C ALA A 27 10.51 -3.54 8.34
N TYR A 28 11.00 -4.67 7.82
CA TYR A 28 12.39 -4.83 7.39
C TYR A 28 12.77 -3.82 6.30
N SER A 29 11.94 -3.69 5.27
CA SER A 29 12.21 -2.79 4.13
C SER A 29 12.24 -1.31 4.55
N ILE A 30 11.31 -0.88 5.43
CA ILE A 30 11.33 0.48 5.99
C ILE A 30 12.62 0.73 6.78
N ILE A 31 13.06 -0.25 7.58
CA ILE A 31 14.30 -0.13 8.36
C ILE A 31 15.51 -0.05 7.42
N ASP A 32 15.55 -0.85 6.37
CA ASP A 32 16.64 -0.87 5.38
C ASP A 32 16.73 0.46 4.62
N ASP A 33 15.60 1.00 4.17
CA ASP A 33 15.52 2.31 3.51
C ASP A 33 16.00 3.44 4.43
N ILE A 34 15.58 3.43 5.71
CA ILE A 34 16.05 4.40 6.71
C ILE A 34 17.56 4.25 6.96
N GLN A 35 18.09 3.03 7.00
CA GLN A 35 19.53 2.80 7.15
C GLN A 35 20.31 3.28 5.93
N THR A 36 19.76 3.11 4.73
CA THR A 36 20.35 3.59 3.48
C THR A 36 20.42 5.12 3.47
N MET A 37 19.35 5.80 3.89
CA MET A 37 19.37 7.26 4.08
C MET A 37 20.41 7.71 5.12
N ARG A 38 20.54 6.99 6.25
CA ARG A 38 21.52 7.33 7.31
C ARG A 38 22.97 7.11 6.89
N ARG A 39 23.22 6.21 5.95
CA ARG A 39 24.56 5.91 5.42
C ARG A 39 24.88 6.71 4.15
N ALA A 40 23.96 7.56 3.70
CA ALA A 40 24.18 8.41 2.54
C ALA A 40 25.41 9.31 2.76
N THR A 41 26.29 9.34 1.78
CA THR A 41 27.53 10.14 1.83
C THR A 41 27.42 11.42 1.00
N THR A 42 26.40 11.52 0.16
CA THR A 42 26.09 12.67 -0.68
C THR A 42 24.62 13.08 -0.51
N ASP A 43 24.31 14.35 -0.74
CA ASP A 43 22.94 14.86 -0.70
C ASP A 43 22.04 14.19 -1.74
N TYR A 44 22.63 13.80 -2.88
CA TYR A 44 21.97 13.01 -3.92
C TYR A 44 21.53 11.63 -3.41
N ASP A 45 22.43 10.89 -2.75
CA ASP A 45 22.12 9.55 -2.24
C ASP A 45 21.02 9.61 -1.17
N TYR A 46 21.06 10.66 -0.33
CA TYR A 46 20.01 10.91 0.66
C TYR A 46 18.66 11.20 -0.01
N CYS A 47 18.63 12.12 -0.97
CA CYS A 47 17.41 12.49 -1.70
C CYS A 47 16.82 11.30 -2.47
N LYS A 48 17.67 10.47 -3.07
CA LYS A 48 17.25 9.24 -3.75
C LYS A 48 16.63 8.25 -2.77
N ALA A 49 17.31 7.96 -1.66
CA ALA A 49 16.82 7.03 -0.65
C ALA A 49 15.51 7.52 0.00
N LEU A 50 15.33 8.84 0.15
CA LEU A 50 14.06 9.45 0.58
C LEU A 50 12.93 9.21 -0.43
N CYS A 51 13.21 9.37 -1.74
CA CYS A 51 12.24 9.09 -2.79
C CYS A 51 11.82 7.61 -2.81
N ASP A 52 12.80 6.70 -2.70
CA ASP A 52 12.57 5.26 -2.69
C ASP A 52 11.74 4.83 -1.47
N LEU A 53 12.02 5.40 -0.29
CA LEU A 53 11.24 5.18 0.94
C LEU A 53 9.78 5.62 0.78
N VAL A 54 9.55 6.82 0.23
CA VAL A 54 8.20 7.34 0.00
C VAL A 54 7.45 6.47 -1.01
N GLU A 55 8.10 6.07 -2.11
CA GLU A 55 7.52 5.12 -3.07
C GLU A 55 7.15 3.77 -2.40
N PHE A 56 8.05 3.22 -1.59
CA PHE A 56 7.83 1.96 -0.88
C PHE A 56 6.63 2.03 0.08
N ILE A 57 6.50 3.13 0.83
CA ILE A 57 5.34 3.37 1.70
C ILE A 57 4.04 3.39 0.89
N GLY A 58 4.01 4.10 -0.24
CA GLY A 58 2.84 4.16 -1.12
C GLY A 58 2.43 2.80 -1.67
N LYS A 59 3.40 2.01 -2.16
CA LYS A 59 3.17 0.64 -2.62
C LYS A 59 2.65 -0.25 -1.50
N THR A 60 3.27 -0.18 -0.33
CA THR A 60 2.90 -0.97 0.84
C THR A 60 1.45 -0.71 1.26
N ILE A 61 1.04 0.56 1.33
CA ILE A 61 -0.35 0.94 1.62
C ILE A 61 -1.31 0.29 0.60
N THR A 62 -0.98 0.36 -0.70
CA THR A 62 -1.76 -0.28 -1.77
C THR A 62 -1.96 -1.77 -1.52
N TRP A 63 -0.87 -2.49 -1.23
CA TRP A 63 -0.90 -3.93 -1.00
C TRP A 63 -1.63 -4.31 0.28
N CYS A 64 -1.39 -3.61 1.39
CA CYS A 64 -2.10 -3.80 2.65
C CYS A 64 -3.61 -3.74 2.45
N VAL A 65 -4.06 -2.70 1.76
CA VAL A 65 -5.48 -2.50 1.42
C VAL A 65 -6.01 -3.65 0.59
N TYR A 66 -5.30 -4.02 -0.49
CA TYR A 66 -5.72 -5.11 -1.37
C TYR A 66 -5.90 -6.42 -0.58
N PHE A 67 -4.92 -6.77 0.25
CA PHE A 67 -4.98 -7.99 1.06
C PHE A 67 -6.12 -7.95 2.08
N VAL A 68 -6.33 -6.83 2.77
CA VAL A 68 -7.44 -6.68 3.73
C VAL A 68 -8.78 -6.84 3.04
N VAL A 69 -8.99 -6.19 1.89
CA VAL A 69 -10.25 -6.30 1.13
C VAL A 69 -10.47 -7.74 0.64
N CYS A 70 -9.43 -8.40 0.11
CA CYS A 70 -9.53 -9.80 -0.32
C CYS A 70 -9.84 -10.74 0.86
N TYR A 71 -9.18 -10.53 2.01
CA TYR A 71 -9.42 -11.32 3.22
C TYR A 71 -10.86 -11.19 3.71
N LEU A 72 -11.37 -9.96 3.80
CA LEU A 72 -12.74 -9.70 4.24
C LEU A 72 -13.78 -10.30 3.27
N THR A 73 -13.52 -10.20 1.97
CA THR A 73 -14.43 -10.69 0.93
C THR A 73 -14.45 -12.22 0.86
N TYR A 74 -13.29 -12.87 0.70
CA TYR A 74 -13.22 -14.29 0.39
C TYR A 74 -13.15 -15.20 1.62
N ILE A 75 -12.48 -14.77 2.71
CA ILE A 75 -12.31 -15.60 3.90
C ILE A 75 -13.41 -15.33 4.92
N HIS A 76 -13.62 -14.05 5.27
CA HIS A 76 -14.61 -13.68 6.28
C HIS A 76 -16.03 -13.55 5.71
N LYS A 77 -16.20 -13.66 4.38
CA LYS A 77 -17.49 -13.58 3.68
C LYS A 77 -18.30 -12.33 4.07
N GLN A 78 -17.62 -11.21 4.34
CA GLN A 78 -18.26 -9.98 4.82
C GLN A 78 -18.71 -9.10 3.64
N TYR A 79 -19.85 -9.40 3.04
CA TYR A 79 -20.36 -8.66 1.86
C TYR A 79 -21.15 -7.38 2.21
N SER A 80 -20.65 -6.62 3.19
CA SER A 80 -21.37 -5.50 3.80
C SER A 80 -20.93 -4.13 3.24
N ARG A 81 -21.69 -3.07 3.60
CA ARG A 81 -21.31 -1.67 3.30
C ARG A 81 -19.92 -1.28 3.83
N TRP A 82 -19.36 -2.03 4.80
CA TRP A 82 -18.01 -1.78 5.34
C TRP A 82 -16.90 -1.94 4.30
N ILE A 83 -17.06 -2.82 3.31
CA ILE A 83 -16.11 -2.95 2.20
C ILE A 83 -16.07 -1.66 1.36
N LEU A 84 -17.22 -1.02 1.13
CA LEU A 84 -17.32 0.29 0.45
C LEU A 84 -16.63 1.41 1.24
N TRP A 85 -16.78 1.43 2.57
CA TRP A 85 -16.09 2.40 3.42
C TRP A 85 -14.57 2.23 3.40
N LEU A 86 -14.09 0.98 3.41
CA LEU A 86 -12.68 0.67 3.19
C LEU A 86 -12.19 1.25 1.86
N TYR A 87 -12.95 1.08 0.78
CA TYR A 87 -12.59 1.68 -0.51
C TYR A 87 -12.51 3.21 -0.48
N TYR A 88 -13.46 3.90 0.16
CA TYR A 88 -13.39 5.36 0.30
C TYR A 88 -12.17 5.80 1.11
N LEU A 89 -11.86 5.09 2.20
CA LEU A 89 -10.68 5.36 3.02
C LEU A 89 -9.39 5.22 2.20
N VAL A 90 -9.33 4.24 1.31
CA VAL A 90 -8.18 4.01 0.44
C VAL A 90 -7.95 5.19 -0.48
N VAL A 91 -9.00 5.69 -1.14
CA VAL A 91 -8.91 6.88 -2.00
C VAL A 91 -8.35 8.07 -1.21
N VAL A 92 -8.84 8.30 0.01
CA VAL A 92 -8.34 9.37 0.89
C VAL A 92 -6.86 9.19 1.22
N VAL A 93 -6.43 7.98 1.54
CA VAL A 93 -5.02 7.70 1.84
C VAL A 93 -4.14 7.95 0.61
N PHE A 94 -4.61 7.65 -0.60
CA PHE A 94 -3.85 7.98 -1.82
C PHE A 94 -3.80 9.48 -2.10
N ILE A 95 -4.85 10.24 -1.80
CA ILE A 95 -4.81 11.71 -1.89
C ILE A 95 -3.73 12.25 -0.94
N ILE A 96 -3.70 11.77 0.31
CA ILE A 96 -2.67 12.16 1.28
C ILE A 96 -1.28 11.77 0.76
N TYR A 97 -1.15 10.57 0.18
CA TYR A 97 0.10 10.13 -0.44
C TYR A 97 0.57 11.08 -1.55
N TYR A 98 -0.31 11.52 -2.45
CA TYR A 98 0.05 12.46 -3.51
C TYR A 98 0.53 13.82 -2.97
N ILE A 99 -0.10 14.32 -1.90
CA ILE A 99 0.33 15.55 -1.23
C ILE A 99 1.73 15.36 -0.64
N SER A 100 1.95 14.26 0.07
CA SER A 100 3.26 13.93 0.64
C SER A 100 4.34 13.76 -0.43
N ALA A 101 4.03 13.07 -1.52
CA ALA A 101 4.91 12.90 -2.68
C ALA A 101 5.31 14.24 -3.32
N GLY A 102 4.36 15.16 -3.46
CA GLY A 102 4.63 16.52 -3.94
C GLY A 102 5.58 17.28 -3.00
N ASN A 103 5.30 17.27 -1.70
CA ASN A 103 6.17 17.90 -0.70
C ASN A 103 7.57 17.29 -0.67
N THR A 104 7.70 15.97 -0.85
CA THR A 104 8.99 15.29 -0.95
C THR A 104 9.75 15.74 -2.20
N LEU A 105 9.07 15.89 -3.34
CA LEU A 105 9.71 16.38 -4.56
C LEU A 105 10.18 17.83 -4.44
N ASP A 106 9.38 18.70 -3.83
CA ASP A 106 9.79 20.08 -3.55
C ASP A 106 11.01 20.11 -2.63
N TYR A 107 11.05 19.25 -1.61
CA TYR A 107 12.21 19.11 -0.74
C TYR A 107 13.45 18.65 -1.54
N VAL A 108 13.34 17.58 -2.32
CA VAL A 108 14.46 17.05 -3.12
C VAL A 108 14.96 18.07 -4.12
N PHE A 109 14.08 18.79 -4.82
CA PHE A 109 14.46 19.80 -5.80
C PHE A 109 15.36 20.89 -5.18
N ASN A 110 15.08 21.27 -3.93
CA ASN A 110 15.84 22.29 -3.21
C ASN A 110 17.17 21.77 -2.62
N HIS A 111 17.39 20.45 -2.53
CA HIS A 111 18.52 19.85 -1.79
C HIS A 111 19.41 18.92 -2.62
N ILE A 112 19.03 18.51 -3.84
CA ILE A 112 19.75 17.50 -4.64
C ILE A 112 21.09 18.00 -5.24
N GLY A 113 21.40 19.29 -5.13
CA GLY A 113 22.57 19.90 -5.75
C GLY A 113 22.39 20.17 -7.26
N THR A 114 22.95 21.27 -7.76
CA THR A 114 22.76 21.70 -9.16
C THR A 114 23.35 20.73 -10.17
N GLU A 115 24.40 20.00 -9.78
CA GLU A 115 25.08 18.97 -10.55
C GLU A 115 24.28 17.68 -10.78
N HIS A 116 23.14 17.52 -10.10
CA HIS A 116 22.29 16.33 -10.18
C HIS A 116 20.84 16.64 -10.59
N LEU A 117 20.56 17.88 -11.01
CA LEU A 117 19.24 18.30 -11.49
C LEU A 117 18.77 17.52 -12.72
N ASP A 118 19.69 17.03 -13.54
CA ASP A 118 19.41 16.15 -14.69
C ASP A 118 18.77 14.81 -14.28
N ARG A 119 19.03 14.35 -13.05
CA ARG A 119 18.50 13.10 -12.50
C ARG A 119 17.17 13.27 -11.76
N PHE A 120 16.77 14.50 -11.46
CA PHE A 120 15.52 14.82 -10.77
C PHE A 120 14.27 14.19 -11.42
N PRO A 121 14.10 14.21 -12.77
CA PRO A 121 12.96 13.56 -13.41
C PRO A 121 12.89 12.05 -13.16
N SER A 122 14.03 11.38 -12.98
CA SER A 122 14.07 9.96 -12.64
C SER A 122 13.54 9.70 -11.24
N MET A 123 13.90 10.55 -10.27
CA MET A 123 13.39 10.45 -8.89
C MET A 123 11.88 10.74 -8.81
N ALA A 124 11.42 11.74 -9.56
CA ALA A 124 9.99 12.02 -9.71
C ALA A 124 9.22 10.83 -10.26
N ARG A 125 9.73 10.17 -11.31
CA ARG A 125 9.10 8.94 -11.84
C ARG A 125 9.02 7.82 -10.82
N SER A 126 10.04 7.67 -9.96
CA SER A 126 10.03 6.67 -8.88
C SER A 126 8.90 6.94 -7.89
N ILE A 127 8.81 8.17 -7.37
CA ILE A 127 7.73 8.56 -6.44
C ILE A 127 6.34 8.36 -7.06
N TYR A 128 6.17 8.71 -8.35
CA TYR A 128 4.90 8.49 -9.05
C TYR A 128 4.68 7.04 -9.53
N GLY A 129 5.61 6.12 -9.24
CA GLY A 129 5.45 4.70 -9.48
C GLY A 129 4.33 4.08 -8.63
N ALA A 130 4.26 4.41 -7.33
CA ALA A 130 3.21 3.94 -6.42
C ALA A 130 1.76 4.22 -6.93
N PRO A 131 1.45 5.42 -7.46
CA PRO A 131 0.12 5.67 -7.98
C PRO A 131 -0.26 4.89 -9.24
N LEU A 132 0.69 4.39 -10.03
CA LEU A 132 0.39 3.43 -11.10
C LEU A 132 -0.14 2.10 -10.54
N TYR A 133 0.40 1.64 -9.41
CA TYR A 133 -0.13 0.46 -8.70
C TYR A 133 -1.54 0.73 -8.19
N PHE A 134 -1.82 1.93 -7.69
CA PHE A 134 -3.16 2.32 -7.26
C PHE A 134 -4.16 2.37 -8.42
N LEU A 135 -3.77 2.91 -9.58
CA LEU A 135 -4.61 2.91 -10.77
C LEU A 135 -4.89 1.48 -11.24
N GLY A 136 -3.86 0.62 -11.31
CA GLY A 136 -4.03 -0.80 -11.62
C GLY A 136 -4.99 -1.49 -10.63
N PHE A 137 -4.82 -1.27 -9.33
CA PHE A 137 -5.72 -1.77 -8.29
C PHE A 137 -7.16 -1.27 -8.50
N SER A 138 -7.34 0.03 -8.71
CA SER A 138 -8.66 0.69 -8.77
C SER A 138 -9.44 0.37 -10.05
N PHE A 139 -8.76 0.18 -11.17
CA PHE A 139 -9.42 -0.06 -12.47
C PHE A 139 -9.48 -1.52 -12.88
N ILE A 140 -8.55 -2.37 -12.44
CA ILE A 140 -8.49 -3.78 -12.85
C ILE A 140 -9.07 -4.69 -11.75
N PHE A 141 -8.61 -4.54 -10.51
CA PHE A 141 -8.95 -5.48 -9.44
C PHE A 141 -10.25 -5.09 -8.73
N MET A 142 -10.45 -3.80 -8.48
CA MET A 142 -11.58 -3.29 -7.70
C MET A 142 -12.95 -3.52 -8.37
N PRO A 143 -13.15 -3.33 -9.69
CA PRO A 143 -14.43 -3.65 -10.32
C PRO A 143 -14.76 -5.14 -10.24
N LYS A 144 -13.74 -6.00 -10.32
CA LYS A 144 -13.91 -7.46 -10.19
C LYS A 144 -14.29 -7.83 -8.75
N LEU A 145 -13.60 -7.29 -7.75
CA LEU A 145 -13.90 -7.50 -6.33
C LEU A 145 -15.33 -7.05 -5.98
N ILE A 146 -15.76 -5.89 -6.47
CA ILE A 146 -17.13 -5.40 -6.24
C ILE A 146 -18.17 -6.34 -6.88
N LYS A 147 -17.94 -6.78 -8.11
CA LYS A 147 -18.83 -7.74 -8.79
C LYS A 147 -18.89 -9.08 -8.04
N ASP A 148 -17.75 -9.62 -7.63
CA ASP A 148 -17.67 -10.87 -6.85
C ASP A 148 -18.40 -10.73 -5.52
N THR A 149 -18.22 -9.60 -4.82
CA THR A 149 -18.91 -9.31 -3.54
C THR A 149 -20.43 -9.30 -3.72
N ILE A 150 -20.95 -8.66 -4.77
CA ILE A 150 -22.39 -8.62 -5.06
C ILE A 150 -22.93 -10.01 -5.40
N LYS A 151 -22.19 -10.79 -6.20
CA LYS A 151 -22.56 -12.15 -6.58
C LYS A 151 -22.61 -13.07 -5.36
N LEU A 152 -21.54 -13.10 -4.56
CA LEU A 152 -21.43 -13.94 -3.37
C LEU A 152 -22.49 -13.58 -2.32
N LYS A 153 -22.86 -12.30 -2.21
CA LYS A 153 -23.96 -11.87 -1.35
C LYS A 153 -25.30 -12.46 -1.81
N LYS A 154 -25.61 -12.39 -3.12
CA LYS A 154 -26.84 -12.98 -3.67
C LYS A 154 -26.88 -14.49 -3.48
N GLU A 155 -25.77 -15.19 -3.71
CA GLU A 155 -25.66 -16.62 -3.47
C GLU A 155 -25.92 -16.97 -2.01
N GLN A 156 -25.36 -16.20 -1.06
CA GLN A 156 -25.62 -16.37 0.36
C GLN A 156 -27.11 -16.17 0.71
N GLU A 157 -27.74 -15.12 0.19
CA GLU A 157 -29.18 -14.85 0.39
C GLU A 157 -30.10 -15.92 -0.21
N LEU A 158 -29.67 -16.62 -1.26
CA LEU A 158 -30.42 -17.72 -1.90
C LEU A 158 -30.26 -19.07 -1.18
N THR A 159 -29.15 -19.26 -0.45
CA THR A 159 -28.87 -20.50 0.30
C THR A 159 -29.37 -20.49 1.74
N VAL A 160 -29.75 -19.33 2.27
CA VAL A 160 -30.36 -19.16 3.60
C VAL A 160 -31.88 -19.17 3.45
#